data_AF-A0A853EKR6-F1
#
_entry.id   AF-A0A853EKR6-F1
#
_cell.length_a   1.000
_cell.length_b   1.000
_cell.length_c   1.000
_cell.angle_alpha   90.00
_cell.angle_beta   90.00
_cell.angle_gamma   90.00
#
_symmetry.space_group_name_H-M   'P 1'
#
loop_
_entity.id
_entity.type
_entity.pdbx_description
1 polymer ?
#
loop_
_entity_poly.entity_id
_entity_poly.type
_entity_poly.pdbx_seq_one_letter_code
_entity_poly.pdbx_strand_id
1 'polypeptide(L)' 'EHAEVAVVPGEAFGPSGFLRLSYALGDDDLAEGVGRVQALLATSPPPRTSW' A
#
# COMPACT_ATOMS: atom_id res chain seq x y z
N GLU A 1 -5.48 5.68 11.44
CA GLU A 1 -4.62 4.61 11.99
C GLU A 1 -3.39 4.45 11.10
N HIS A 2 -2.33 3.81 11.58
CA HIS A 2 -1.09 3.60 10.80
C HIS A 2 -0.80 2.11 10.64
N ALA A 3 -0.35 1.71 9.45
CA ALA A 3 -0.06 0.31 9.11
C ALA A 3 1.40 -0.09 9.34
N GLU A 4 2.30 0.83 9.72
CA GLU A 4 3.73 0.56 9.93
C GLU A 4 4.38 -0.20 8.75
N VAL A 5 4.06 0.20 7.51
CA VAL A 5 4.65 -0.33 6.27
C VAL A 5 5.38 0.80 5.56
N ALA A 6 6.70 0.65 5.39
CA ALA A 6 7.50 1.61 4.63
C ALA A 6 7.25 1.45 3.13
N VAL A 7 6.92 2.56 2.46
CA VAL A 7 6.59 2.58 1.03
C VAL A 7 7.37 3.67 0.31
N VAL A 8 7.50 3.53 -1.01
CA VAL A 8 8.09 4.56 -1.87
C VAL A 8 6.97 5.32 -2.60
N PRO A 9 6.85 6.65 -2.44
CA PRO A 9 5.89 7.45 -3.18
C PRO A 9 6.12 7.34 -4.69
N GLY A 10 5.05 7.19 -5.46
CA GLY A 10 5.09 7.06 -6.92
C GLY A 10 5.58 8.33 -7.61
N GLU A 11 5.41 9.50 -6.98
CA GLU A 11 5.85 10.80 -7.49
C GLU A 11 7.36 10.86 -7.72
N ALA A 12 8.14 10.01 -7.04
CA ALA A 12 9.57 9.90 -7.26
C ALA A 12 9.95 9.17 -8.58
N PHE A 13 8.99 8.50 -9.24
CA PHE A 13 9.24 7.62 -10.39
C PHE A 13 8.15 7.68 -11.50
N GLY A 14 7.07 8.46 -11.36
CA GLY A 14 5.94 8.44 -12.29
C GLY A 14 4.72 9.26 -11.82
N PRO A 15 3.50 8.94 -12.29
CA PRO A 15 2.29 9.70 -11.96
C PRO A 15 1.97 9.66 -10.47
N SER A 16 1.40 10.75 -9.96
CA SER A 16 0.97 10.87 -8.57
C SER A 16 -0.20 9.95 -8.23
N GLY A 17 -0.36 9.64 -6.95
CA GLY A 17 -1.47 8.81 -6.45
C GLY A 17 -1.19 7.30 -6.48
N PHE A 18 0.06 6.91 -6.72
CA PHE A 18 0.52 5.52 -6.66
C PHE A 18 1.64 5.35 -5.65
N LEU A 19 1.84 4.12 -5.18
CA LEU A 19 2.96 3.71 -4.33
C LEU A 19 3.74 2.61 -5.05
N ARG A 20 5.06 2.59 -4.86
CA ARG A 20 5.92 1.47 -5.27
C ARG A 20 6.29 0.63 -4.05
N LEU A 21 5.98 -0.66 -4.13
CA LEU A 21 6.31 -1.66 -3.12
C LEU A 21 7.49 -2.50 -3.57
N SER A 22 8.45 -2.72 -2.69
CA SER A 22 9.48 -3.75 -2.89
C SER A 22 8.90 -5.11 -2.52
N TYR A 23 9.11 -6.11 -3.37
CA TYR A 23 8.70 -7.49 -3.13
C TYR A 23 9.89 -8.43 -2.88
N ALA A 24 11.11 -7.88 -2.75
CA ALA A 24 12.32 -8.64 -2.48
C ALA A 24 12.51 -8.90 -0.97
N LEU A 25 11.51 -9.54 -0.35
CA LEU A 25 11.45 -9.90 1.07
C LEU A 25 11.08 -11.38 1.20
N GLY A 26 11.11 -11.92 2.43
CA GLY A 26 10.56 -13.25 2.70
C GLY A 26 9.02 -13.26 2.61
N ASP A 27 8.45 -14.43 2.31
CA ASP A 27 6.99 -14.58 2.13
C ASP A 27 6.20 -14.15 3.38
N ASP A 28 6.71 -14.45 4.57
CA ASP A 28 6.06 -14.07 5.84
C ASP A 28 6.01 -12.55 6.03
N ASP A 29 7.12 -11.85 5.75
CA ASP A 29 7.20 -10.39 5.83
C ASP A 29 6.27 -9.72 4.81
N LEU A 30 6.17 -10.30 3.60
CA LEU A 30 5.25 -9.82 2.57
C LEU A 30 3.80 -10.02 2.98
N ALA A 31 3.45 -11.20 3.50
CA ALA A 31 2.11 -11.52 3.94
C ALA A 31 1.66 -10.58 5.09
N GLU A 32 2.54 -10.34 6.06
CA GLU A 32 2.29 -9.40 7.14
C GLU A 32 2.09 -7.97 6.62
N GLY A 33 3.02 -7.48 5.79
CA GLY A 33 2.95 -6.12 5.24
C GLY A 33 1.67 -5.88 4.43
N VAL A 34 1.31 -6.83 3.55
CA VAL A 34 0.07 -6.74 2.75
C VAL A 34 -1.17 -6.80 3.64
N GLY A 35 -1.18 -7.68 4.66
CA GLY A 35 -2.29 -7.79 5.62
C GLY A 35 -2.55 -6.48 6.38
N ARG A 36 -1.49 -5.78 6.80
CA ARG A 36 -1.60 -4.47 7.47
C ARG A 36 -2.17 -3.40 6.53
N VAL A 37 -1.77 -3.38 5.26
CA VAL A 37 -2.34 -2.47 4.25
C VAL A 37 -3.82 -2.78 4.02
N GLN A 38 -4.18 -4.06 3.91
CA GLN A 38 -5.58 -4.48 3.74
C GLN A 38 -6.45 -3.99 4.91
N ALA A 39 -6.01 -4.17 6.15
CA ALA A 39 -6.73 -3.73 7.33
C ALA A 39 -6.94 -2.21 7.34
N LEU A 40 -5.90 -1.43 7.00
CA LEU A 40 -6.00 0.02 6.89
C LEU A 40 -7.03 0.44 5.83
N LEU A 41 -6.99 -0.16 4.64
CA LEU A 41 -7.91 0.18 3.55
C LEU A 41 -9.35 -0.23 3.83
N ALA A 42 -9.58 -1.30 4.61
CA ALA A 42 -10.92 -1.73 5.01
C ALA A 42 -11.65 -0.70 5.90
N THR A 43 -10.91 0.20 6.57
CA THR A 43 -11.50 1.30 7.36
C THR A 43 -11.92 2.50 6.50
N SER A 44 -11.48 2.57 5.24
CA SER A 44 -11.85 3.63 4.32
C SER A 44 -13.05 3.20 3.47
N PRO A 45 -14.04 4.09 3.23
CA PRO A 45 -15.00 3.84 2.16
C PRO A 45 -14.25 3.65 0.82
N PRO A 46 -14.75 2.76 -0.07
CA PRO A 46 -14.12 2.54 -1.35
C PRO A 46 -14.04 3.85 -2.14
N PRO A 47 -12.98 4.06 -2.94
CA PRO A 47 -12.85 5.28 -3.72
C PRO A 47 -14.07 5.42 -4.64
N ARG A 48 -14.66 6.63 -4.70
CA ARG A 48 -15.69 6.95 -5.67
C ARG A 48 -15.03 7.06 -7.04
N THR A 49 -14.79 5.93 -7.68
CA THR A 49 -14.27 5.91 -9.04
C THR A 49 -15.38 6.29 -10.01
N SER A 50 -15.27 7.47 -10.61
CA SER A 50 -15.95 7.80 -11.87
C SER A 50 -15.03 7.36 -13.00
N TRP A 51 -15.18 6.11 -13.44
CA TRP A 51 -14.69 5.72 -14.76
C TRP A 51 -15.78 6.03 -15.78
#